data_AF-A0A1M5V9T7-F1
#
_entry.id   AF-A0A1M5V9T7-F1
#
_cell.length_a   1.000
_cell.length_b   1.000
_cell.length_c   1.000
_cell.angle_alpha   90.00
_cell.angle_beta   90.00
_cell.angle_gamma   90.00
#
_symmetry.space_group_name_H-M   'P 1'
#
loop_
_entity.id
_entity.type
_entity.pdbx_description
1 polymer ?
#
loop_
_entity_poly.entity_id
_entity_poly.type
_entity_poly.pdbx_seq_one_letter_code
_entity_poly.pdbx_strand_id
1 'polypeptide(L)'
;MEIGNVSEINEVKAALAALQQRGLVLEWSLPYENLLTRLTAAIFYVSLDEEGPEEVWKTLQQFPRFACLQNETRQLSALPWRVEFNTGFSL
;
A
#
# COMPACT_ATOMS: atom_id res chain seq x y z
N MET A 1 -24.20 -1.97 -9.50
CA MET A 1 -23.46 -3.25 -9.39
C MET A 1 -22.07 -2.98 -9.91
N GLU A 2 -21.11 -2.71 -9.03
CA GLU A 2 -19.72 -2.50 -9.45
C GLU A 2 -18.90 -3.73 -9.05
N ILE A 3 -18.69 -4.58 -10.05
CA ILE A 3 -17.61 -5.57 -10.05
C ILE A 3 -16.33 -4.75 -10.27
N GLY A 4 -15.77 -4.16 -9.20
CA GLY A 4 -14.66 -3.22 -9.33
C GLY A 4 -13.58 -3.28 -8.24
N ASN A 5 -13.80 -4.02 -7.15
CA ASN A 5 -12.93 -3.90 -5.96
C ASN A 5 -11.53 -4.55 -6.09
N VAL A 6 -11.32 -5.43 -7.08
CA VAL A 6 -10.00 -6.02 -7.37
C VAL A 6 -9.16 -5.08 -8.24
N SER A 7 -9.80 -4.21 -9.03
CA SER A 7 -9.10 -3.26 -9.90
C SER A 7 -8.28 -2.26 -9.09
N GLU A 8 -8.86 -1.70 -8.02
CA GLU A 8 -8.16 -0.73 -7.17
C GLU A 8 -6.92 -1.33 -6.48
N ILE A 9 -7.00 -2.59 -6.02
CA ILE A 9 -5.85 -3.30 -5.46
C ILE A 9 -4.76 -3.46 -6.52
N ASN A 10 -5.14 -3.82 -7.76
CA ASN A 10 -4.19 -3.96 -8.86
C ASN A 10 -3.57 -2.62 -9.29
N GLU A 11 -4.32 -1.52 -9.22
CA GLU A 11 -3.80 -0.18 -9.50
C GLU A 11 -2.75 0.25 -8.47
N VAL A 12 -2.99 0.00 -7.18
CA VAL A 12 -1.98 0.24 -6.13
C VAL A 12 -0.75 -0.65 -6.33
N LYS A 13 -0.93 -1.93 -6.65
CA LYS A 13 0.17 -2.84 -6.97
C LYS A 13 0.99 -2.35 -8.16
N ALA A 14 0.33 -1.87 -9.21
CA ALA A 14 0.99 -1.31 -10.39
C ALA A 14 1.78 -0.03 -10.04
N ALA A 15 1.21 0.86 -9.20
CA ALA A 15 1.90 2.04 -8.71
C ALA A 15 3.15 1.68 -7.90
N LEU A 16 3.04 0.73 -6.97
CA LEU A 16 4.18 0.24 -6.17
C LEU A 16 5.26 -0.41 -7.04
N ALA A 17 4.87 -1.22 -8.03
CA ALA A 17 5.81 -1.81 -8.98
C ALA A 17 6.54 -0.75 -9.82
N ALA A 18 5.84 0.30 -10.27
CA ALA A 18 6.46 1.41 -10.98
C ALA A 18 7.44 2.20 -10.09
N LEU A 19 7.07 2.47 -8.84
CA LEU A 19 7.96 3.10 -7.86
C LEU A 19 9.18 2.23 -7.54
N GLN A 20 9.02 0.91 -7.53
CA GLN A 20 10.11 -0.04 -7.35
C GLN A 20 11.07 -0.06 -8.54
N GLN A 21 10.55 -0.01 -9.77
CA GLN A 21 11.39 0.13 -10.98
C GLN A 21 12.21 1.42 -11.00
N ARG A 22 11.72 2.47 -10.31
CA ARG A 22 12.40 3.76 -10.15
C ARG A 22 13.37 3.79 -8.97
N GLY A 23 13.48 2.72 -8.19
CA GLY A 23 14.35 2.62 -7.02
C GLY A 23 13.85 3.34 -5.76
N LEU A 24 12.61 3.84 -5.76
CA LEU A 24 12.05 4.60 -4.62
C LEU A 24 11.42 3.68 -3.57
N VAL A 25 10.85 2.57 -4.03
CA VAL A 25 10.40 1.45 -3.19
C VAL A 25 11.44 0.36 -3.34
N LEU A 26 12.09 -0.03 -2.24
CA LEU A 26 13.06 -1.11 -2.25
C LEU A 26 12.33 -2.47 -2.31
N GLU A 27 11.31 -2.62 -1.48
CA GLU A 27 10.51 -3.84 -1.38
C GLU A 27 9.09 -3.49 -0.95
N TRP A 28 8.11 -4.26 -1.42
CA TRP A 28 6.74 -4.18 -0.93
C TRP A 28 6.09 -5.56 -0.85
N SER A 29 5.13 -5.71 0.04
CA SER A 29 4.37 -6.95 0.19
C SER A 29 2.90 -6.68 0.55
N LEU A 30 2.03 -7.59 0.10
CA LEU A 30 0.60 -7.60 0.39
C LEU A 30 0.22 -8.97 0.99
N PRO A 31 0.27 -9.13 2.32
CA PRO A 31 -0.10 -10.39 2.96
C PRO A 31 -1.57 -10.70 2.72
N TYR A 32 -1.88 -12.00 2.64
CA TYR A 32 -3.24 -12.53 2.45
C TYR A 32 -3.96 -11.98 1.21
N GLU A 33 -3.23 -11.65 0.14
CA GLU A 33 -3.80 -11.12 -1.11
C GLU A 33 -4.98 -11.95 -1.62
N ASN A 34 -4.89 -13.28 -1.55
CA ASN A 34 -5.93 -14.20 -2.01
C ASN A 34 -7.26 -14.09 -1.23
N LEU A 35 -7.28 -13.44 -0.07
CA LEU A 35 -8.47 -13.20 0.74
C LEU A 35 -9.04 -11.78 0.55
N LEU A 36 -8.33 -10.91 -0.16
CA LEU A 36 -8.71 -9.52 -0.32
C LEU A 36 -9.73 -9.37 -1.45
N THR A 37 -10.88 -8.82 -1.10
CA THR A 37 -11.95 -8.49 -2.05
C THR A 37 -12.21 -6.99 -2.14
N ARG A 38 -11.44 -6.16 -1.42
CA ARG A 38 -11.57 -4.69 -1.36
C ARG A 38 -10.27 -4.03 -0.90
N LEU A 39 -9.96 -2.87 -1.47
CA LEU A 39 -8.76 -2.09 -1.14
C LEU A 39 -8.76 -1.60 0.32
N THR A 40 -9.93 -1.32 0.91
CA THR A 40 -10.03 -0.88 2.32
C THR A 40 -9.65 -1.96 3.35
N ALA A 41 -9.60 -3.24 2.95
CA ALA A 41 -9.11 -4.34 3.78
C ALA A 41 -7.65 -4.69 3.48
N ALA A 42 -7.08 -4.12 2.40
CA ALA A 42 -5.72 -4.36 2.00
C ALA A 42 -4.76 -3.57 2.88
N ILE A 43 -3.72 -4.24 3.36
CA ILE A 43 -2.63 -3.63 4.11
C ILE A 43 -1.36 -3.92 3.33
N PHE A 44 -0.82 -2.89 2.71
CA PHE A 44 0.45 -2.98 2.01
C PHE A 44 1.57 -2.67 2.99
N TYR A 45 2.66 -3.39 2.87
CA TYR A 45 3.87 -3.13 3.62
C TYR A 45 4.95 -2.70 2.63
N VAL A 46 5.68 -1.63 2.94
CA VAL A 46 6.68 -1.07 2.03
C VAL A 46 7.97 -0.72 2.76
N SER A 47 9.09 -0.93 2.08
CA SER A 47 10.40 -0.39 2.42
C SER A 47 10.78 0.61 1.35
N LEU A 48 11.24 1.78 1.77
CA LEU A 48 11.55 2.89 0.89
C LEU A 48 13.04 3.17 0.92
N ASP A 49 13.53 3.75 -0.16
CA ASP A 49 14.84 4.37 -0.19
C ASP A 49 14.85 5.66 0.67
N GLU A 50 16.02 6.13 1.10
CA GLU A 50 16.14 7.32 1.97
C GLU A 50 15.60 8.59 1.30
N GLU A 51 15.74 8.71 -0.02
CA GLU A 51 15.30 9.89 -0.79
C GLU A 51 13.88 9.72 -1.37
N GLY A 52 13.32 8.51 -1.32
CA GLY A 52 12.04 8.14 -1.93
C GLY A 52 10.71 8.48 -1.20
N PRO A 53 10.63 8.77 0.11
CA PRO A 53 9.34 8.78 0.80
C PRO A 53 8.34 9.81 0.28
N GLU A 54 8.78 11.05 0.02
CA GLU A 54 7.89 12.12 -0.41
C GLU A 54 7.17 11.79 -1.72
N GLU A 55 7.90 11.29 -2.71
CA GLU A 55 7.34 10.98 -4.02
C GLU A 55 6.46 9.72 -3.99
N VAL A 56 6.84 8.73 -3.18
CA VAL A 56 6.03 7.53 -2.94
C VAL A 56 4.70 7.91 -2.30
N TRP A 57 4.71 8.74 -1.25
CA TRP A 57 3.49 9.19 -0.59
C TRP A 57 2.63 10.05 -1.49
N LYS A 58 3.22 10.97 -2.26
CA LYS A 58 2.48 11.76 -3.25
C LYS A 58 1.80 10.88 -4.30
N THR A 59 2.49 9.82 -4.76
CA THR A 59 1.91 8.86 -5.69
C THR A 59 0.77 8.07 -5.05
N LEU A 60 0.90 7.64 -3.80
CA LEU A 60 -0.13 6.83 -3.13
C LEU A 60 -1.31 7.66 -2.58
N GLN A 61 -1.12 8.95 -2.34
CA GLN A 61 -2.17 9.90 -1.95
C GLN A 61 -3.24 10.11 -3.03
N GLN A 62 -2.98 9.73 -4.28
CA GLN A 62 -3.99 9.78 -5.35
C GLN A 62 -5.15 8.80 -5.09
N PHE A 63 -4.89 7.73 -4.32
CA PHE A 63 -5.90 6.75 -3.97
C PHE A 63 -6.69 7.24 -2.74
N PRO A 64 -8.04 7.10 -2.76
CA PRO A 64 -8.88 7.59 -1.69
C PRO A 64 -8.55 6.87 -0.37
N ARG A 65 -8.69 7.61 0.75
CA ARG A 65 -8.52 7.08 2.11
C ARG A 65 -7.12 6.54 2.41
N PHE A 66 -6.11 6.97 1.67
CA PHE A 66 -4.71 6.67 1.95
C PHE A 66 -4.33 7.03 3.40
N ALA A 67 -3.62 6.12 4.04
CA ALA A 67 -2.91 6.30 5.30
C ALA A 67 -1.56 5.58 5.19
N CYS A 68 -0.53 6.22 5.75
CA CYS A 68 0.77 5.59 5.97
C CYS A 68 1.09 5.65 7.47
N LEU A 69 1.54 4.52 8.02
CA LEU A 69 1.88 4.35 9.43
C LEU A 69 3.20 3.59 9.54
N GLN A 70 3.96 3.81 10.61
CA GLN A 70 5.11 2.94 10.88
C GLN A 70 4.62 1.56 11.33
N ASN A 71 5.25 0.51 10.81
CA ASN A 71 5.01 -0.87 11.20
C ASN A 71 5.84 -1.20 12.44
N GLU A 72 5.44 -0.66 13.59
CA GLU A 72 6.17 -0.83 14.85
C GLU A 72 6.13 -2.28 15.36
N THR A 73 5.02 -2.99 15.14
CA THR A 73 4.81 -4.34 15.66
C THR A 73 5.43 -5.44 14.80
N ARG A 74 5.64 -5.19 13.50
CA ARG A 74 6.26 -6.11 12.52
C ARG A 74 5.70 -7.55 12.52
N GLN A 75 4.46 -7.74 12.97
CA GLN A 75 3.88 -9.09 13.16
C GLN A 75 3.53 -9.78 11.83
N LEU A 76 3.15 -9.02 10.81
CA LEU A 76 2.71 -9.55 9.51
C LEU A 76 3.74 -9.35 8.40
N SER A 77 4.70 -8.44 8.61
CA SER A 77 5.77 -8.12 7.67
C SER A 77 6.92 -7.47 8.43
N ALA A 78 8.15 -7.71 7.99
CA ALA A 78 9.34 -7.06 8.54
C ALA A 78 9.56 -5.64 8.02
N LEU A 79 8.80 -5.22 7.00
CA LEU A 79 8.98 -3.93 6.33
C LEU A 79 8.58 -2.76 7.22
N PRO A 80 9.26 -1.61 7.12
CA PRO A 80 9.15 -0.52 8.08
C PRO A 80 7.84 0.27 8.01
N TRP A 81 7.19 0.32 6.85
CA TRP A 81 5.98 1.12 6.64
C TRP A 81 4.79 0.25 6.34
N ARG A 82 3.63 0.68 6.84
CA ARG A 82 2.31 0.14 6.56
C ARG A 82 1.51 1.18 5.79
N VAL A 83 0.96 0.79 4.65
CA VAL A 83 0.11 1.60 3.79
C VAL A 83 -1.27 0.99 3.75
N GLU A 84 -2.27 1.79 4.09
CA GLU A 84 -3.67 1.39 4.17
C GLU A 84 -4.52 2.39 3.40
N PHE A 85 -5.71 1.96 2.98
CA PHE A 85 -6.66 2.79 2.23
C PHE A 85 -8.03 2.80 2.92
N ASN A 86 -8.01 2.88 4.25
CA ASN A 86 -9.18 2.77 5.12
C ASN A 86 -9.36 3.97 6.06
N THR A 87 -8.64 5.08 5.85
CA THR A 87 -8.81 6.30 6.63
C THR A 87 -10.28 6.73 6.66
N GLY A 88 -10.86 6.82 7.87
CA GLY A 88 -12.27 7.18 8.08
C GLY A 88 -13.27 6.01 8.04
N PHE A 89 -12.80 4.77 7.89
CA PHE A 89 -13.59 3.57 8.13
C PHE A 89 -13.24 2.99 9.51
N SER A 90 -14.13 3.19 10.49
CA SER A 90 -14.13 2.37 11.70
C SER A 90 -14.72 1.01 11.34
N LEU A 91 -14.00 -0.06 11.64
CA LEU A 91 -14.47 -1.44 11.45
C LEU A 91 -15.57 -1.78 12.46
#